data_AF-A0A0B7NLM6-F1
#
_entry.id   AF-A0A0B7NLM6-F1
#
_cell.length_a   1.000
_cell.length_b   1.000
_cell.length_c   1.000
_cell.angle_alpha   90.00
_cell.angle_beta   90.00
_cell.angle_gamma   90.00
#
_symmetry.space_group_name_H-M   'P 1'
#
loop_
_entity.id
_entity.type
_entity.pdbx_description
1 polymer ?
#
loop_
_entity_poly.entity_id
_entity_poly.type
_entity_poly.pdbx_seq_one_letter_code
_entity_poly.pdbx_strand_id
1 'polypeptide(L)'
;MKSHISKLGDDCLELVFTHSEGNPWTLSSISQVCRRWYHIAQRSSVHIQWRVLQISLPNKHTAYTEFLSSDYNKRHLASVKHLYISKPIETRHGHPKSLPLNALTHVTHLETSNLCLAEIGHISQELKLITPDIISITCNNIETWCDTRQFSTNLFSAHPRLNKICFRFNEDGHSGFSSIHNVPEEAIPVLNDIKSFVLTSVRDYEDVEQHDVLGKMQIVENNMDEVFSQEQILQVEQQKSSLLLVWSDIEQRLLKKYRYLASVKNLEHLDFGFCYAWTPAMWRNFRSLAKSNPNLKYVGLHGWDQLGKFASRSSTFQPIRADAESAIAECFEAMPNLITLKLVDFAIGPGLFAAGRYIAKSICDIDIIFSKYFLKYLNEQADVWHLVGPIKEFLQCAFAVERLQGDTRTCSICLHPDLKDRVNISIFFKEESLVDMIQSAIKGKNVTVKLPKYLYQNTIAPTTPPPPSEAGKFGNQVKIVFVQVVVSVITSCVNISAK
;
A
#
# COMPACT_ATOMS: atom_id res chain seq x y z
N MET A 1 4.23 -10.11 -48.04
CA MET A 1 4.70 -9.92 -46.64
C MET A 1 6.08 -10.52 -46.34
N LYS A 2 6.46 -11.71 -46.87
CA LYS A 2 7.77 -12.34 -46.61
C LYS A 2 9.03 -11.52 -47.01
N SER A 3 8.92 -10.51 -47.87
CA SER A 3 10.07 -9.77 -48.44
C SER A 3 10.55 -8.54 -47.64
N HIS A 4 9.79 -8.05 -46.65
CA HIS A 4 10.16 -6.85 -45.89
C HIS A 4 10.75 -7.16 -44.51
N ILE A 5 10.32 -8.24 -43.86
CA ILE A 5 10.82 -8.64 -42.53
C ILE A 5 12.28 -9.13 -42.57
N SER A 6 12.73 -9.68 -43.71
CA SER A 6 14.12 -10.13 -43.90
C SER A 6 15.15 -8.98 -43.95
N LYS A 7 14.70 -7.72 -44.09
CA LYS A 7 15.56 -6.53 -44.19
C LYS A 7 15.89 -5.87 -42.84
N LEU A 8 15.24 -6.28 -41.76
CA LEU A 8 15.56 -5.77 -40.42
C LEU A 8 16.95 -6.27 -40.00
N GLY A 9 17.78 -5.39 -39.43
CA GLY A 9 19.06 -5.76 -38.81
C GLY A 9 18.84 -6.60 -37.55
N ASP A 10 19.84 -7.36 -37.12
CA ASP A 10 19.70 -8.19 -35.91
C ASP A 10 19.35 -7.34 -34.68
N ASP A 11 19.96 -6.16 -34.53
CA ASP A 11 19.67 -5.23 -33.43
C ASP A 11 18.20 -4.77 -33.42
N CYS A 12 17.62 -4.52 -34.61
CA CYS A 12 16.20 -4.18 -34.73
C CYS A 12 15.32 -5.35 -34.33
N LEU A 13 15.72 -6.58 -34.66
CA LEU A 13 14.99 -7.79 -34.26
C LEU A 13 15.07 -7.98 -32.75
N GLU A 14 16.23 -7.78 -32.13
CA GLU A 14 16.38 -7.82 -30.67
C GLU A 14 15.48 -6.80 -29.96
N LEU A 15 15.33 -5.59 -30.53
CA LEU A 15 14.38 -4.59 -30.02
C LEU A 15 12.92 -5.04 -30.11
N VAL A 16 12.53 -5.80 -31.14
CA VAL A 16 11.15 -6.34 -31.25
C VAL A 16 10.87 -7.31 -30.12
N PHE A 17 11.82 -8.18 -29.76
CA PHE A 17 11.67 -9.04 -28.59
C PHE A 17 11.62 -8.20 -27.29
N THR A 18 12.38 -7.10 -27.17
CA THR A 18 12.32 -6.21 -25.98
C THR A 18 10.93 -5.60 -25.78
N HIS A 19 10.28 -5.18 -26.87
CA HIS A 19 8.95 -4.55 -26.83
C HIS A 19 7.80 -5.57 -26.74
N SER A 20 8.10 -6.87 -26.60
CA SER A 20 7.08 -7.91 -26.41
C SER A 20 6.61 -8.05 -24.96
N GLU A 21 7.22 -7.30 -24.03
CA GLU A 21 6.84 -7.15 -22.61
C GLU A 21 6.67 -8.48 -21.84
N GLY A 22 7.36 -9.54 -22.26
CA GLY A 22 7.28 -10.85 -21.57
C GLY A 22 5.99 -11.62 -21.87
N ASN A 23 5.24 -11.25 -22.91
CA ASN A 23 4.04 -11.98 -23.34
C ASN A 23 4.43 -13.32 -24.00
N PRO A 24 4.00 -14.47 -23.44
CA PRO A 24 4.38 -15.81 -23.92
C PRO A 24 4.01 -16.06 -25.38
N TRP A 25 2.87 -15.53 -25.83
CA TRP A 25 2.35 -15.71 -27.18
C TRP A 25 3.15 -14.90 -28.18
N THR A 26 3.43 -13.65 -27.85
CA THR A 26 4.26 -12.78 -28.68
C THR A 26 5.65 -13.39 -28.80
N LEU A 27 6.29 -13.76 -27.68
CA LEU A 27 7.62 -14.38 -27.64
C LEU A 27 7.69 -15.69 -28.44
N SER A 28 6.71 -16.58 -28.26
CA SER A 28 6.64 -17.83 -29.02
C SER A 28 6.46 -17.57 -30.52
N SER A 29 5.50 -16.72 -30.88
CA SER A 29 5.16 -16.45 -32.29
C SER A 29 6.32 -15.78 -33.03
N ILE A 30 6.97 -14.78 -32.42
CA ILE A 30 8.10 -14.09 -33.04
C ILE A 30 9.32 -15.00 -33.18
N SER A 31 9.54 -15.93 -32.25
CA SER A 31 10.64 -16.91 -32.35
C SER A 31 10.49 -17.88 -33.53
N GLN A 32 9.26 -18.08 -34.02
CA GLN A 32 8.93 -19.05 -35.08
C GLN A 32 8.83 -18.43 -36.49
N VAL A 33 9.01 -17.11 -36.63
CA VAL A 33 8.84 -16.41 -37.92
C VAL A 33 9.76 -16.95 -39.03
N CYS A 34 11.04 -17.16 -38.71
CA CYS A 34 12.01 -17.83 -39.60
C CYS A 34 13.26 -18.26 -38.81
N ARG A 35 14.16 -19.02 -39.45
CA ARG A 35 15.42 -19.49 -38.83
C ARG A 35 16.25 -18.37 -38.21
N ARG A 36 16.27 -17.17 -38.81
CA ARG A 36 17.02 -16.03 -38.29
C ARG A 36 16.44 -15.50 -36.97
N TRP A 37 15.12 -15.34 -36.88
CA TRP A 37 14.45 -14.93 -35.65
C TRP A 37 14.60 -15.99 -34.55
N TYR A 38 14.57 -17.26 -34.92
CA TYR A 38 14.88 -18.37 -34.01
C TYR A 38 16.28 -18.27 -33.43
N HIS A 39 17.30 -18.03 -34.26
CA HIS A 39 18.67 -17.85 -33.78
C HIS A 39 18.83 -16.61 -32.91
N ILE A 40 18.14 -15.51 -33.23
CA ILE A 40 18.13 -14.29 -32.41
C ILE A 40 17.49 -14.54 -31.05
N ALA A 41 16.37 -15.28 -30.99
CA ALA A 41 15.72 -15.68 -29.74
C ALA A 41 16.63 -16.51 -28.81
N GLN A 42 17.64 -17.18 -29.36
CA GLN A 42 18.63 -17.99 -28.61
C GLN A 42 19.88 -17.21 -28.20
N ARG A 43 20.07 -15.97 -28.67
CA ARG A 43 21.22 -15.17 -28.28
C ARG A 43 21.15 -14.79 -26.81
N SER A 44 22.31 -14.68 -26.17
CA SER A 44 22.45 -14.20 -24.79
C SER A 44 21.82 -12.81 -24.57
N SER A 45 21.86 -11.93 -25.57
CA SER A 45 21.21 -10.61 -25.58
C SER A 45 19.68 -10.67 -25.49
N VAL A 46 19.05 -11.65 -26.15
CA VAL A 46 17.60 -11.89 -26.11
C VAL A 46 17.20 -12.81 -24.96
N HIS A 47 18.10 -13.67 -24.48
CA HIS A 47 17.95 -14.44 -23.24
C HIS A 47 17.74 -13.55 -22.01
N ILE A 48 18.23 -12.30 -22.05
CA ILE A 48 17.95 -11.27 -21.03
C ILE A 48 16.47 -10.86 -21.04
N GLN A 49 15.77 -11.01 -22.16
CA GLN A 49 14.40 -10.54 -22.34
C GLN A 49 13.37 -11.58 -21.88
N TRP A 50 13.75 -12.86 -21.88
CA TRP A 50 13.03 -13.94 -21.20
C TRP A 50 13.08 -13.84 -19.66
N ARG A 51 13.79 -12.86 -19.10
CA ARG A 51 13.84 -12.65 -17.64
C ARG A 51 12.47 -12.31 -17.06
N VAL A 52 11.53 -11.82 -17.86
CA VAL A 52 10.17 -11.48 -17.42
C VAL A 52 9.16 -12.38 -18.14
N LEU A 53 8.31 -13.05 -17.37
CA LEU A 53 7.21 -13.85 -17.88
C LEU A 53 5.88 -13.30 -17.35
N GLN A 54 4.97 -12.91 -18.23
CA GLN A 54 3.64 -12.44 -17.87
C GLN A 54 2.57 -13.47 -18.20
N ILE A 55 1.86 -13.95 -17.17
CA ILE A 55 0.77 -14.91 -17.30
C ILE A 55 -0.54 -14.22 -16.92
N SER A 56 -1.40 -13.98 -17.91
CA SER A 56 -2.75 -13.49 -17.70
C SER A 56 -3.74 -14.64 -17.81
N LEU A 57 -4.41 -14.98 -16.71
CA LEU A 57 -5.20 -16.20 -16.53
C LEU A 57 -6.63 -16.29 -17.12
N PRO A 58 -7.27 -15.28 -17.79
CA PRO A 58 -8.71 -15.33 -18.06
C PRO A 58 -9.21 -16.54 -18.85
N ASN A 59 -8.49 -16.98 -19.90
CA ASN A 59 -9.08 -17.85 -20.93
C ASN A 59 -8.08 -18.79 -21.64
N LYS A 60 -6.87 -18.96 -21.11
CA LYS A 60 -5.77 -19.66 -21.80
C LYS A 60 -5.04 -20.69 -20.93
N HIS A 61 -5.69 -21.23 -19.90
CA HIS A 61 -5.06 -22.18 -18.96
C HIS A 61 -4.38 -23.37 -19.66
N THR A 62 -5.09 -24.06 -20.56
CA THR A 62 -4.53 -25.17 -21.37
C THR A 62 -3.30 -24.71 -22.14
N ALA A 63 -3.39 -23.54 -22.77
CA ALA A 63 -2.35 -23.02 -23.61
C ALA A 63 -1.09 -22.61 -22.79
N TYR A 64 -1.25 -22.06 -21.59
CA TYR A 64 -0.13 -21.84 -20.66
C TYR A 64 0.45 -23.16 -20.15
N THR A 65 -0.39 -24.15 -19.87
CA THR A 65 0.07 -25.48 -19.43
C THR A 65 0.96 -26.13 -20.50
N GLU A 66 0.52 -26.09 -21.76
CA GLU A 66 1.31 -26.55 -22.90
C GLU A 66 2.61 -25.76 -23.05
N PHE A 67 2.54 -24.42 -22.95
CA PHE A 67 3.70 -23.55 -23.06
C PHE A 67 4.75 -23.84 -21.98
N LEU A 68 4.32 -23.94 -20.72
CA LEU A 68 5.18 -24.17 -19.56
C LEU A 68 5.74 -25.60 -19.50
N SER A 69 5.00 -26.56 -20.04
CA SER A 69 5.42 -27.98 -20.08
C SER A 69 6.26 -28.33 -21.31
N SER A 70 6.30 -27.48 -22.33
CA SER A 70 6.98 -27.75 -23.59
C SER A 70 8.50 -27.87 -23.42
N ASP A 71 9.08 -28.98 -23.88
CA ASP A 71 10.53 -29.19 -23.92
C ASP A 71 11.27 -28.10 -24.69
N TYR A 72 10.63 -27.55 -25.72
CA TYR A 72 11.17 -26.45 -26.51
C TYR A 72 11.41 -25.19 -25.67
N ASN A 73 10.50 -24.90 -24.73
CA ASN A 73 10.57 -23.68 -23.91
C ASN A 73 11.42 -23.85 -22.66
N LYS A 74 11.73 -25.07 -22.21
CA LYS A 74 12.41 -25.32 -20.92
C LYS A 74 13.68 -24.49 -20.70
N ARG A 75 14.54 -24.37 -21.72
CA ARG A 75 15.78 -23.57 -21.63
C ARG A 75 15.50 -22.07 -21.47
N HIS A 76 14.45 -21.57 -22.14
CA HIS A 76 14.04 -20.18 -22.04
C HIS A 76 13.37 -19.89 -20.69
N LEU A 77 12.50 -20.80 -20.22
CA LEU A 77 11.82 -20.72 -18.92
C LEU A 77 12.81 -20.74 -17.75
N ALA A 78 13.91 -21.48 -17.86
CA ALA A 78 14.99 -21.44 -16.88
C ALA A 78 15.65 -20.04 -16.78
N SER A 79 15.57 -19.19 -17.80
CA SER A 79 16.13 -17.84 -17.71
C SER A 79 15.20 -16.80 -17.07
N VAL A 80 13.95 -17.19 -16.77
CA VAL A 80 12.97 -16.32 -16.12
C VAL A 80 13.41 -16.01 -14.70
N LYS A 81 13.52 -14.72 -14.39
CA LYS A 81 13.84 -14.21 -13.04
C LYS A 81 12.64 -13.53 -12.39
N HIS A 82 11.77 -12.95 -13.19
CA HIS A 82 10.58 -12.24 -12.77
C HIS A 82 9.34 -12.90 -13.37
N LEU A 83 8.51 -13.43 -12.49
CA LEU A 83 7.22 -14.02 -12.83
C LEU A 83 6.10 -13.06 -12.42
N TYR A 84 5.29 -12.64 -13.40
CA TYR A 84 4.09 -11.84 -13.17
C TYR A 84 2.85 -12.68 -13.49
N ILE A 85 1.95 -12.82 -12.52
CA ILE A 85 0.69 -13.57 -12.68
C ILE A 85 -0.48 -12.65 -12.36
N SER A 86 -1.40 -12.50 -13.32
CA SER A 86 -2.60 -11.69 -13.12
C SER A 86 -3.87 -12.39 -13.54
N LYS A 87 -4.93 -12.05 -12.82
CA LYS A 87 -6.32 -12.35 -13.16
C LYS A 87 -6.98 -11.07 -13.67
N PRO A 88 -7.94 -11.13 -14.60
CA PRO A 88 -8.77 -9.97 -14.93
C PRO A 88 -9.59 -9.57 -13.69
N ILE A 89 -10.04 -8.32 -13.63
CA ILE A 89 -10.98 -7.91 -12.59
C ILE A 89 -12.32 -8.59 -12.89
N GLU A 90 -12.67 -9.60 -12.10
CA GLU A 90 -13.89 -10.38 -12.29
C GLU A 90 -14.99 -9.93 -11.34
N THR A 91 -16.25 -10.05 -11.79
CA THR A 91 -17.43 -9.81 -10.96
C THR A 91 -17.83 -11.02 -10.11
N ARG A 92 -17.17 -12.17 -10.33
CA ARG A 92 -17.38 -13.42 -9.58
C ARG A 92 -16.04 -13.99 -9.17
N HIS A 93 -15.97 -14.51 -7.94
CA HIS A 93 -14.77 -15.19 -7.47
C HIS A 93 -14.62 -16.54 -8.17
N GLY A 94 -13.45 -16.75 -8.76
CA GLY A 94 -13.10 -17.94 -9.52
C GLY A 94 -11.62 -18.23 -9.32
N HIS A 95 -11.32 -19.48 -8.95
CA HIS A 95 -9.96 -19.93 -8.79
C HIS A 95 -9.43 -20.51 -10.10
N PRO A 96 -8.32 -19.98 -10.65
CA PRO A 96 -7.68 -20.56 -11.81
C PRO A 96 -7.11 -21.93 -11.43
N LYS A 97 -7.13 -22.86 -12.39
CA LYS A 97 -6.42 -24.14 -12.25
C LYS A 97 -4.91 -23.88 -12.10
N SER A 98 -4.24 -24.73 -11.33
CA SER A 98 -2.79 -24.63 -11.11
C SER A 98 -1.99 -24.72 -12.42
N LEU A 99 -0.81 -24.11 -12.45
CA LEU A 99 0.07 -24.08 -13.60
C LEU A 99 1.36 -24.85 -13.30
N PRO A 100 1.93 -25.62 -14.25
CA PRO A 100 3.15 -26.37 -14.00
C PRO A 100 4.37 -25.43 -14.02
N LEU A 101 4.74 -24.88 -12.86
CA LEU A 101 5.84 -23.91 -12.74
C LEU A 101 7.25 -24.54 -12.72
N ASN A 102 7.37 -25.88 -12.78
CA ASN A 102 8.61 -26.63 -12.57
C ASN A 102 9.81 -26.20 -13.43
N ALA A 103 9.58 -25.61 -14.61
CA ALA A 103 10.65 -25.13 -15.49
C ALA A 103 11.24 -23.76 -15.08
N LEU A 104 10.64 -23.08 -14.10
CA LEU A 104 10.99 -21.73 -13.66
C LEU A 104 12.02 -21.74 -12.52
N THR A 105 13.13 -22.46 -12.70
CA THR A 105 14.11 -22.77 -11.65
C THR A 105 14.93 -21.58 -11.13
N HIS A 106 14.87 -20.43 -11.80
CA HIS A 106 15.67 -19.25 -11.47
C HIS A 106 14.83 -18.00 -11.15
N VAL A 107 13.55 -18.18 -10.85
CA VAL A 107 12.68 -17.07 -10.41
C VAL A 107 13.20 -16.51 -9.08
N THR A 108 13.45 -15.21 -9.08
CA THR A 108 13.85 -14.44 -7.89
C THR A 108 12.79 -13.42 -7.47
N HIS A 109 11.88 -13.06 -8.38
CA HIS A 109 10.83 -12.06 -8.16
C HIS A 109 9.47 -12.62 -8.57
N LEU A 110 8.53 -12.65 -7.62
CA LEU A 110 7.12 -12.96 -7.87
C LEU A 110 6.30 -11.67 -7.75
N GLU A 111 5.55 -11.37 -8.81
CA GLU A 111 4.54 -10.32 -8.79
C GLU A 111 3.17 -10.90 -9.14
N THR A 112 2.14 -10.54 -8.37
CA THR A 112 0.76 -10.94 -8.63
C THR A 112 -0.19 -9.76 -8.62
N SER A 113 -1.29 -9.86 -9.38
CA SER A 113 -2.35 -8.86 -9.41
C SER A 113 -3.74 -9.49 -9.50
N ASN A 114 -4.67 -9.03 -8.67
CA ASN A 114 -6.06 -9.51 -8.63
C ASN A 114 -6.16 -11.01 -8.28
N LEU A 115 -5.21 -11.53 -7.49
CA LEU A 115 -5.24 -12.90 -6.98
C LEU A 115 -5.68 -12.87 -5.52
N CYS A 116 -6.36 -13.91 -5.07
CA CYS A 116 -6.69 -14.06 -3.65
C CYS A 116 -5.54 -14.72 -2.86
N LEU A 117 -5.64 -14.71 -1.52
CA LEU A 117 -4.59 -15.28 -0.65
C LEU A 117 -4.33 -16.77 -0.89
N ALA A 118 -5.37 -17.57 -1.19
CA ALA A 118 -5.21 -19.00 -1.44
C ALA A 118 -4.37 -19.26 -2.71
N GLU A 119 -4.59 -18.48 -3.76
CA GLU A 119 -3.84 -18.59 -5.01
C GLU A 119 -2.38 -18.15 -4.84
N ILE A 120 -2.17 -17.02 -4.16
CA ILE A 120 -0.84 -16.52 -3.81
C ILE A 120 -0.10 -17.57 -2.97
N GLY A 121 -0.78 -18.17 -1.99
CA GLY A 121 -0.24 -19.24 -1.16
C GLY A 121 0.16 -20.46 -1.97
N HIS A 122 -0.70 -20.90 -2.90
CA HIS A 122 -0.40 -22.05 -3.76
C HIS A 122 0.83 -21.79 -4.65
N ILE A 123 0.87 -20.66 -5.36
CA ILE A 123 2.02 -20.27 -6.19
C ILE A 123 3.31 -20.19 -5.36
N SER A 124 3.22 -19.59 -4.17
CA SER A 124 4.35 -19.46 -3.24
C SER A 124 4.90 -20.82 -2.80
N GLN A 125 4.03 -21.79 -2.50
CA GLN A 125 4.45 -23.15 -2.14
C GLN A 125 5.05 -23.92 -3.33
N GLU A 126 4.49 -23.78 -4.53
CA GLU A 126 5.09 -24.39 -5.73
C GLU A 126 6.49 -23.84 -5.97
N LEU A 127 6.66 -22.52 -5.94
CA LEU A 127 7.97 -21.89 -6.15
C LEU A 127 8.98 -22.26 -5.06
N LYS A 128 8.53 -22.41 -3.81
CA LYS A 128 9.40 -22.89 -2.71
C LYS A 128 10.02 -24.25 -3.03
N LEU A 129 9.29 -25.14 -3.70
CA LEU A 129 9.80 -26.46 -4.09
C LEU A 129 10.77 -26.39 -5.28
N ILE A 130 10.73 -25.31 -6.05
CA ILE A 130 11.46 -25.14 -7.31
C ILE A 130 12.76 -24.36 -7.10
N THR A 131 12.72 -23.30 -6.28
CA THR A 131 13.85 -22.39 -6.08
C THR A 131 13.89 -21.81 -4.67
N PRO A 132 15.05 -21.84 -3.98
CA PRO A 132 15.23 -21.15 -2.71
C PRO A 132 15.57 -19.65 -2.88
N ASP A 133 15.72 -19.17 -4.12
CA ASP A 133 16.30 -17.86 -4.44
C ASP A 133 15.27 -16.74 -4.59
N ILE A 134 14.06 -16.91 -4.06
CA ILE A 134 13.07 -15.82 -4.07
C ILE A 134 13.55 -14.70 -3.16
N ILE A 135 13.72 -13.52 -3.76
CA ILE A 135 14.20 -12.29 -3.13
C ILE A 135 13.05 -11.31 -2.92
N SER A 136 12.02 -11.31 -3.79
CA SER A 136 10.87 -10.43 -3.61
C SER A 136 9.52 -11.07 -3.95
N ILE A 137 8.51 -10.76 -3.15
CA ILE A 137 7.10 -11.08 -3.41
C ILE A 137 6.30 -9.77 -3.37
N THR A 138 5.59 -9.48 -4.46
CA THR A 138 4.73 -8.30 -4.59
C THR A 138 3.34 -8.73 -5.06
N CYS A 139 2.34 -8.57 -4.21
CA CYS A 139 0.96 -8.94 -4.46
C CYS A 139 0.11 -7.68 -4.39
N ASN A 140 -0.45 -7.30 -5.54
CA ASN A 140 -1.28 -6.11 -5.70
C ASN A 140 -2.74 -6.49 -5.85
N ASN A 141 -3.63 -5.63 -5.34
CA ASN A 141 -5.07 -5.78 -5.43
C ASN A 141 -5.55 -7.18 -4.99
N ILE A 142 -5.07 -7.63 -3.83
CA ILE A 142 -5.37 -8.99 -3.34
C ILE A 142 -6.87 -9.11 -3.10
N GLU A 143 -7.47 -10.09 -3.78
CA GLU A 143 -8.90 -10.38 -3.70
C GLU A 143 -9.25 -10.99 -2.33
N THR A 144 -10.28 -10.43 -1.69
CA THR A 144 -10.79 -10.75 -0.35
C THR A 144 -11.99 -11.70 -0.35
N TRP A 145 -12.35 -12.24 -1.52
CA TRP A 145 -13.56 -13.03 -1.74
C TRP A 145 -13.45 -14.51 -1.31
N CYS A 146 -12.24 -15.00 -1.05
CA CYS A 146 -11.99 -16.40 -0.72
C CYS A 146 -12.25 -16.73 0.77
N ASP A 147 -12.60 -17.98 1.08
CA ASP A 147 -12.74 -18.48 2.46
C ASP A 147 -11.44 -18.35 3.28
N THR A 148 -10.29 -18.28 2.60
CA THR A 148 -9.00 -17.96 3.24
C THR A 148 -8.94 -16.46 3.55
N ARG A 149 -9.66 -16.08 4.60
CA ARG A 149 -9.80 -14.69 5.09
C ARG A 149 -8.67 -14.23 6.00
N GLN A 150 -7.70 -15.10 6.26
CA GLN A 150 -6.62 -14.81 7.20
C GLN A 150 -5.26 -14.83 6.51
N PHE A 151 -4.57 -13.69 6.59
CA PHE A 151 -3.21 -13.55 6.16
C PHE A 151 -2.27 -14.22 7.17
N SER A 152 -1.36 -15.07 6.68
CA SER A 152 -0.36 -15.73 7.52
C SER A 152 1.05 -15.35 7.09
N THR A 153 1.87 -14.99 8.07
CA THR A 153 3.30 -14.70 7.87
C THR A 153 4.13 -15.94 7.52
N ASN A 154 3.54 -17.15 7.57
CA ASN A 154 4.17 -18.38 7.08
C ASN A 154 4.56 -18.31 5.60
N LEU A 155 3.90 -17.44 4.82
CA LEU A 155 4.28 -17.15 3.43
C LEU A 155 5.70 -16.60 3.31
N PHE A 156 6.23 -15.96 4.36
CA PHE A 156 7.57 -15.39 4.39
C PHE A 156 8.60 -16.45 4.75
N SER A 157 8.30 -17.27 5.76
CA SER A 157 9.15 -18.38 6.20
C SER A 157 9.41 -19.41 5.10
N ALA A 158 8.55 -19.45 4.08
CA ALA A 158 8.74 -20.28 2.89
C ALA A 158 9.99 -19.88 2.08
N HIS A 159 10.45 -18.63 2.19
CA HIS A 159 11.48 -18.05 1.32
C HIS A 159 12.62 -17.42 2.14
N PRO A 160 13.68 -18.17 2.47
CA PRO A 160 14.75 -17.71 3.37
C PRO A 160 15.52 -16.48 2.90
N ARG A 161 15.56 -16.22 1.57
CA ARG A 161 16.31 -15.10 0.96
C ARG A 161 15.46 -13.86 0.69
N LEU A 162 14.21 -13.87 1.16
CA LEU A 162 13.23 -12.82 0.90
C LEU A 162 13.66 -11.51 1.57
N ASN A 163 13.88 -10.48 0.76
CA ASN A 163 14.29 -9.15 1.23
C ASN A 163 13.19 -8.07 1.04
N LYS A 164 12.23 -8.33 0.16
CA LYS A 164 11.16 -7.39 -0.18
C LYS A 164 9.81 -8.08 -0.20
N ILE A 165 8.91 -7.54 0.61
CA ILE A 165 7.54 -8.03 0.78
C ILE A 165 6.61 -6.88 0.49
N CYS A 166 5.62 -7.11 -0.37
CA CYS A 166 4.58 -6.15 -0.63
C CYS A 166 3.24 -6.85 -0.82
N PHE A 167 2.30 -6.62 0.10
CA PHE A 167 0.94 -7.14 0.05
C PHE A 167 -0.03 -5.97 0.15
N ARG A 168 -0.79 -5.74 -0.92
CA ARG A 168 -1.79 -4.67 -0.99
C ARG A 168 -3.15 -5.29 -1.23
N PHE A 169 -3.99 -5.30 -0.21
CA PHE A 169 -5.35 -5.82 -0.31
C PHE A 169 -6.24 -4.87 -1.09
N ASN A 170 -7.21 -5.42 -1.83
CA ASN A 170 -8.19 -4.61 -2.54
C ASN A 170 -9.11 -3.90 -1.53
N GLU A 171 -9.28 -2.59 -1.70
CA GLU A 171 -10.26 -1.82 -0.95
C GLU A 171 -11.53 -1.68 -1.78
N ASP A 172 -12.42 -2.66 -1.71
CA ASP A 172 -13.71 -2.61 -2.44
C ASP A 172 -14.86 -2.02 -1.60
N GLY A 173 -14.57 -1.60 -0.36
CA GLY A 173 -15.54 -0.99 0.56
C GLY A 173 -16.61 -1.95 1.12
N HIS A 174 -16.65 -3.21 0.67
CA HIS A 174 -17.72 -4.15 0.97
C HIS A 174 -17.23 -5.51 1.49
N SER A 175 -15.99 -5.89 1.22
CA SER A 175 -15.40 -7.12 1.72
C SER A 175 -14.41 -6.82 2.85
N GLY A 176 -14.92 -6.87 4.08
CA GLY A 176 -14.07 -7.08 5.24
C GLY A 176 -13.37 -8.45 5.13
N PHE A 177 -12.36 -8.64 5.98
CA PHE A 177 -11.75 -9.95 6.29
C PHE A 177 -10.58 -10.39 5.40
N SER A 178 -9.53 -9.56 5.34
CA SER A 178 -8.17 -10.07 5.50
C SER A 178 -7.67 -9.65 6.88
N SER A 179 -7.89 -10.48 7.91
CA SER A 179 -7.26 -10.29 9.22
C SER A 179 -5.93 -11.03 9.25
N ILE A 180 -5.04 -10.67 10.16
CA ILE A 180 -3.82 -11.46 10.36
C ILE A 180 -4.15 -12.67 11.25
N HIS A 181 -3.78 -13.87 10.79
CA HIS A 181 -3.91 -15.10 11.57
C HIS A 181 -3.10 -14.97 12.86
N ASN A 182 -3.69 -15.33 14.00
CA ASN A 182 -2.96 -15.42 15.27
C ASN A 182 -1.82 -16.41 15.14
N VAL A 183 -0.58 -15.94 15.06
CA VAL A 183 0.58 -16.83 14.92
C VAL A 183 0.80 -17.54 16.27
N PRO A 184 0.80 -18.90 16.31
CA PRO A 184 1.13 -19.66 17.52
C PRO A 184 2.45 -19.18 18.12
N GLU A 185 2.59 -19.21 19.44
CA GLU A 185 3.69 -18.51 20.12
C GLU A 185 5.08 -18.94 19.63
N GLU A 186 5.19 -20.21 19.25
CA GLU A 186 6.39 -20.94 18.84
C GLU A 186 6.78 -20.72 17.36
N ALA A 187 5.95 -20.04 16.57
CA ALA A 187 6.12 -19.93 15.11
C ALA A 187 6.46 -18.51 14.62
N ILE A 188 7.12 -17.67 15.44
CA ILE A 188 7.54 -16.33 14.98
C ILE A 188 8.56 -16.49 13.85
N PRO A 189 8.27 -15.99 12.63
CA PRO A 189 9.23 -16.05 11.55
C PRO A 189 10.44 -15.18 11.88
N VAL A 190 11.64 -15.71 11.61
CA VAL A 190 12.88 -14.93 11.68
C VAL A 190 13.02 -14.17 10.37
N LEU A 191 12.78 -12.86 10.41
CA LEU A 191 12.72 -11.98 9.25
C LEU A 191 13.95 -11.06 9.17
N ASN A 192 15.16 -11.64 9.24
CA ASN A 192 16.41 -10.88 9.38
C ASN A 192 16.86 -10.17 8.08
N ASP A 193 16.46 -10.68 6.92
CA ASP A 193 16.94 -10.19 5.62
C ASP A 193 15.96 -9.20 4.95
N ILE A 194 14.82 -8.93 5.60
CA ILE A 194 13.79 -8.05 5.05
C ILE A 194 14.23 -6.59 5.17
N LYS A 195 14.42 -5.96 4.02
CA LYS A 195 14.71 -4.53 3.88
C LYS A 195 13.48 -3.70 3.58
N SER A 196 12.48 -4.29 2.92
CA SER A 196 11.25 -3.59 2.52
C SER A 196 10.04 -4.43 2.90
N PHE A 197 9.19 -3.90 3.75
CA PHE A 197 7.96 -4.54 4.18
C PHE A 197 6.77 -3.62 3.89
N VAL A 198 5.86 -4.08 3.04
CA VAL A 198 4.62 -3.37 2.71
C VAL A 198 3.44 -4.29 2.97
N LEU A 199 2.55 -3.86 3.86
CA LEU A 199 1.30 -4.54 4.17
C LEU A 199 0.22 -3.48 4.35
N THR A 200 -0.64 -3.30 3.35
CA THR A 200 -1.67 -2.25 3.34
C THR A 200 -3.04 -2.82 3.10
N SER A 201 -4.04 -2.13 3.65
CA SER A 201 -5.47 -2.41 3.41
C SER A 201 -5.97 -3.70 4.07
N VAL A 202 -5.28 -4.16 5.12
CA VAL A 202 -5.72 -5.21 6.05
C VAL A 202 -6.87 -4.65 6.88
N ARG A 203 -7.91 -5.43 7.21
CA ARG A 203 -8.95 -4.99 8.16
C ARG A 203 -9.08 -6.01 9.27
N ASP A 204 -8.60 -5.63 10.45
CA ASP A 204 -8.74 -6.47 11.64
C ASP A 204 -10.16 -6.42 12.19
N TYR A 205 -10.62 -7.54 12.72
CA TYR A 205 -11.91 -7.61 13.41
C TYR A 205 -11.89 -6.79 14.72
N GLU A 206 -10.72 -6.72 15.36
CA GLU A 206 -10.50 -5.95 16.58
C GLU A 206 -10.74 -4.45 16.38
N ASP A 207 -10.64 -3.92 15.16
CA ASP A 207 -11.04 -2.54 14.84
C ASP A 207 -12.50 -2.27 15.21
N VAL A 208 -13.39 -3.18 14.79
CA VAL A 208 -14.83 -3.09 15.06
C VAL A 208 -15.09 -3.20 16.56
N GLU A 209 -14.37 -4.11 17.24
CA GLU A 209 -14.46 -4.24 18.69
C GLU A 209 -13.95 -2.98 19.43
N GLN A 210 -12.85 -2.37 18.98
CA GLN A 210 -12.35 -1.11 19.56
C GLN A 210 -13.39 -0.01 19.44
N HIS A 211 -13.95 0.18 18.24
CA HIS A 211 -14.97 1.19 18.01
C HIS A 211 -16.23 0.96 18.87
N ASP A 212 -16.66 -0.30 19.05
CA ASP A 212 -17.77 -0.65 19.94
C ASP A 212 -17.46 -0.34 21.41
N VAL A 213 -16.26 -0.72 21.90
CA VAL A 213 -15.84 -0.43 23.27
C VAL A 213 -15.75 1.07 23.52
N LEU A 214 -15.15 1.83 22.60
CA LEU A 214 -15.06 3.29 22.70
C LEU A 214 -16.44 3.95 22.68
N GLY A 215 -17.36 3.47 21.83
CA GLY A 215 -18.74 3.92 21.80
C GLY A 215 -19.45 3.68 23.14
N LYS A 216 -19.24 2.51 23.74
CA LYS A 216 -19.78 2.19 25.08
C LYS A 216 -19.16 3.05 26.18
N MET A 217 -17.84 3.29 26.15
CA MET A 217 -17.18 4.20 27.10
C MET A 217 -17.77 5.62 27.00
N GLN A 218 -18.01 6.10 25.79
CA GLN A 218 -18.63 7.42 25.58
C GLN A 218 -20.06 7.49 26.12
N ILE A 219 -20.88 6.44 25.94
CA ILE A 219 -22.24 6.38 26.49
C ILE A 219 -22.20 6.41 28.03
N VAL A 220 -21.33 5.61 28.64
CA VAL A 220 -21.16 5.56 30.10
C VAL A 220 -20.77 6.91 30.68
N GLU A 221 -19.96 7.69 29.97
CA GLU A 221 -19.59 9.04 30.39
C GLU A 221 -20.65 10.09 30.15
N ASN A 222 -21.32 10.10 29.01
CA ASN A 222 -22.37 11.08 28.76
C ASN A 222 -23.53 10.91 29.74
N ASN A 223 -23.73 9.68 30.24
CA ASN A 223 -24.66 9.46 31.33
C ASN A 223 -24.21 10.22 32.59
N MET A 224 -22.91 10.32 32.92
CA MET A 224 -22.37 10.98 34.13
C MET A 224 -22.67 12.48 34.27
N ASP A 225 -23.17 13.16 33.25
CA ASP A 225 -23.52 14.59 33.31
C ASP A 225 -24.86 14.87 34.04
N GLU A 226 -25.57 13.82 34.47
CA GLU A 226 -26.78 13.92 35.31
C GLU A 226 -26.47 13.85 36.84
N VAL A 227 -27.41 14.25 37.69
CA VAL A 227 -27.24 14.19 39.15
C VAL A 227 -27.40 12.74 39.62
N PHE A 228 -26.28 12.10 39.98
CA PHE A 228 -26.26 10.69 40.40
C PHE A 228 -26.39 10.47 41.91
N SER A 229 -27.10 9.42 42.29
CA SER A 229 -26.98 8.81 43.61
C SER A 229 -25.61 8.13 43.76
N GLN A 230 -25.17 7.93 45.00
CA GLN A 230 -23.88 7.29 45.29
C GLN A 230 -23.79 5.85 44.75
N GLU A 231 -24.91 5.14 44.66
CA GLU A 231 -24.99 3.81 44.06
C GLU A 231 -24.77 3.84 42.53
N GLN A 232 -25.28 4.87 41.85
CA GLN A 232 -25.11 5.01 40.41
C GLN A 232 -23.67 5.37 40.03
N ILE A 233 -22.98 6.17 40.87
CA ILE A 233 -21.55 6.45 40.71
C ILE A 233 -20.73 5.15 40.75
N LEU A 234 -20.98 4.29 41.75
CA LEU A 234 -20.30 3.00 41.87
C LEU A 234 -20.58 2.08 40.67
N GLN A 235 -21.81 2.06 40.16
CA GLN A 235 -22.16 1.30 38.96
C GLN A 235 -21.42 1.80 37.72
N VAL A 236 -21.31 3.12 37.54
CA VAL A 236 -20.56 3.71 36.42
C VAL A 236 -19.06 3.40 36.54
N GLU A 237 -18.47 3.50 37.73
CA GLU A 237 -17.07 3.14 37.95
C GLU A 237 -16.80 1.66 37.65
N GLN A 238 -17.73 0.76 38.02
CA GLN A 238 -17.65 -0.66 37.70
C GLN A 238 -17.77 -0.93 36.20
N GLN A 239 -18.66 -0.22 35.49
CA GLN A 239 -18.79 -0.30 34.03
C GLN A 239 -17.51 0.20 33.34
N LYS A 240 -16.97 1.35 33.77
CA LYS A 240 -15.70 1.89 33.27
C LYS A 240 -14.56 0.89 33.45
N SER A 241 -14.43 0.32 34.64
CA SER A 241 -13.41 -0.69 34.94
C SER A 241 -13.55 -1.93 34.06
N SER A 242 -14.78 -2.39 33.82
CA SER A 242 -15.06 -3.53 32.94
C SER A 242 -14.68 -3.24 31.48
N LEU A 243 -15.00 -2.05 30.98
CA LEU A 243 -14.64 -1.63 29.62
C LEU A 243 -13.13 -1.47 29.43
N LEU A 244 -12.40 -1.00 30.45
CA LEU A 244 -10.93 -0.95 30.43
C LEU A 244 -10.29 -2.34 30.38
N LEU A 245 -10.89 -3.34 31.03
CA LEU A 245 -10.45 -4.73 30.91
C LEU A 245 -10.64 -5.27 29.49
N VAL A 246 -11.79 -4.97 28.85
CA VAL A 246 -12.03 -5.34 27.45
C VAL A 246 -11.03 -4.64 26.52
N TRP A 247 -10.76 -3.36 26.74
CA TRP A 247 -9.74 -2.62 25.99
C TRP A 247 -8.37 -3.29 26.11
N SER A 248 -7.94 -3.63 27.32
CA SER A 248 -6.68 -4.34 27.57
C SER A 248 -6.61 -5.69 26.86
N ASP A 249 -7.69 -6.48 26.86
CA ASP A 249 -7.75 -7.74 26.12
C ASP A 249 -7.57 -7.55 24.60
N ILE A 250 -8.23 -6.54 24.03
CA ILE A 250 -8.08 -6.18 22.61
C ILE A 250 -6.63 -5.80 22.32
N GLU A 251 -5.99 -4.97 23.16
CA GLU A 251 -4.57 -4.61 23.02
C GLU A 251 -3.66 -5.84 23.00
N GLN A 252 -3.87 -6.80 23.93
CA GLN A 252 -3.07 -8.02 24.00
C GLN A 252 -3.25 -8.91 22.77
N ARG A 253 -4.48 -9.05 22.26
CA ARG A 253 -4.75 -9.80 21.02
C ARG A 253 -4.03 -9.19 19.83
N LEU A 254 -4.07 -7.86 19.69
CA LEU A 254 -3.38 -7.14 18.63
C LEU A 254 -1.87 -7.27 18.73
N LEU A 255 -1.30 -7.08 19.92
CA LEU A 255 0.13 -7.31 20.16
C LEU A 255 0.54 -8.72 19.74
N LYS A 256 -0.24 -9.74 20.09
CA LYS A 256 0.05 -11.13 19.73
C LYS A 256 0.04 -11.35 18.21
N LYS A 257 -0.87 -10.71 17.48
CA LYS A 257 -0.94 -10.77 16.01
C LYS A 257 0.27 -10.13 15.35
N TYR A 258 0.68 -8.96 15.83
CA TYR A 258 1.69 -8.12 15.20
C TYR A 258 3.09 -8.27 15.78
N ARG A 259 3.29 -9.10 16.81
CA ARG A 259 4.60 -9.33 17.46
C ARG A 259 5.74 -9.69 16.51
N TYR A 260 5.45 -10.30 15.36
CA TYR A 260 6.47 -10.65 14.37
C TYR A 260 7.14 -9.40 13.77
N LEU A 261 6.50 -8.23 13.80
CA LEU A 261 7.13 -6.99 13.34
C LEU A 261 8.39 -6.68 14.15
N ALA A 262 8.37 -6.91 15.46
CA ALA A 262 9.54 -6.74 16.31
C ALA A 262 10.69 -7.73 15.98
N SER A 263 10.44 -8.83 15.26
CA SER A 263 11.50 -9.75 14.83
C SER A 263 12.20 -9.32 13.55
N VAL A 264 11.66 -8.33 12.82
CA VAL A 264 12.25 -7.81 11.59
C VAL A 264 13.48 -6.99 11.91
N LYS A 265 14.60 -7.32 11.25
CA LYS A 265 15.87 -6.61 11.37
C LYS A 265 16.30 -6.10 10.00
N ASN A 266 17.06 -5.00 9.97
CA ASN A 266 17.59 -4.37 8.76
C ASN A 266 16.54 -3.71 7.84
N LEU A 267 15.38 -3.36 8.37
CA LEU A 267 14.32 -2.67 7.64
C LEU A 267 14.77 -1.26 7.23
N GLU A 268 14.65 -0.96 5.95
CA GLU A 268 14.92 0.36 5.34
C GLU A 268 13.61 1.05 4.91
N HIS A 269 12.59 0.26 4.55
CA HIS A 269 11.29 0.72 4.08
C HIS A 269 10.17 -0.05 4.76
N LEU A 270 9.25 0.69 5.38
CA LEU A 270 8.02 0.16 5.92
C LEU A 270 6.82 0.95 5.39
N ASP A 271 5.88 0.29 4.73
CA ASP A 271 4.57 0.87 4.44
C ASP A 271 3.49 -0.02 5.05
N PHE A 272 2.84 0.49 6.08
CA PHE A 272 1.98 -0.30 6.93
C PHE A 272 0.62 0.38 7.05
N GLY A 273 -0.42 -0.26 6.51
CA GLY A 273 -1.69 0.40 6.31
C GLY A 273 -2.91 -0.40 6.75
N PHE A 274 -3.89 0.32 7.31
CA PHE A 274 -5.23 -0.14 7.71
C PHE A 274 -5.25 -1.18 8.85
N CYS A 275 -4.12 -1.36 9.54
CA CYS A 275 -4.12 -1.99 10.84
C CYS A 275 -4.70 -0.98 11.84
N TYR A 276 -6.02 -0.81 11.89
CA TYR A 276 -6.73 0.09 12.82
C TYR A 276 -6.49 -0.24 14.32
N ALA A 277 -5.68 -1.26 14.57
CA ALA A 277 -5.04 -1.67 15.80
C ALA A 277 -4.02 -0.67 16.39
N TRP A 278 -4.22 0.65 16.30
CA TRP A 278 -3.23 1.64 16.73
C TRP A 278 -3.31 1.95 18.24
N THR A 279 -3.38 0.92 19.06
CA THR A 279 -3.41 1.08 20.51
C THR A 279 -2.05 1.58 21.03
N PRO A 280 -1.99 2.20 22.22
CA PRO A 280 -0.71 2.64 22.79
C PRO A 280 0.34 1.53 22.84
N ALA A 281 -0.07 0.30 23.18
CA ALA A 281 0.84 -0.84 23.24
C ALA A 281 1.41 -1.21 21.85
N MET A 282 0.59 -1.11 20.80
CA MET A 282 1.02 -1.35 19.42
C MET A 282 2.02 -0.31 18.93
N TRP A 283 1.85 0.97 19.26
CA TRP A 283 2.85 2.01 18.98
C TRP A 283 4.18 1.77 19.70
N ARG A 284 4.13 1.29 20.94
CA ARG A 284 5.36 0.93 21.69
C ARG A 284 6.04 -0.32 21.12
N ASN A 285 5.28 -1.28 20.61
CA ASN A 285 5.84 -2.39 19.85
C ASN A 285 6.53 -1.87 18.57
N PHE A 286 5.88 -0.93 17.88
CA PHE A 286 6.45 -0.29 16.70
C PHE A 286 7.73 0.52 16.99
N ARG A 287 7.80 1.17 18.16
CA ARG A 287 9.03 1.78 18.67
C ARG A 287 10.16 0.76 18.84
N SER A 288 9.87 -0.46 19.30
CA SER A 288 10.86 -1.54 19.43
C SER A 288 11.40 -1.97 18.06
N LEU A 289 10.51 -2.08 17.06
CA LEU A 289 10.91 -2.29 15.66
C LEU A 289 11.82 -1.15 15.19
N ALA A 290 11.44 0.11 15.42
CA ALA A 290 12.22 1.27 15.01
C ALA A 290 13.65 1.25 15.60
N LYS A 291 13.76 0.98 16.91
CA LYS A 291 15.07 0.84 17.59
C LYS A 291 15.93 -0.28 17.01
N SER A 292 15.30 -1.38 16.61
CA SER A 292 15.99 -2.53 16.02
C SER A 292 16.39 -2.30 14.55
N ASN A 293 15.90 -1.22 13.93
CA ASN A 293 16.07 -0.91 12.52
C ASN A 293 16.60 0.54 12.33
N PRO A 294 17.86 0.82 12.71
CA PRO A 294 18.42 2.17 12.66
C PRO A 294 18.57 2.75 11.23
N ASN A 295 18.45 1.89 10.21
CA ASN A 295 18.51 2.22 8.80
C ASN A 295 17.12 2.52 8.18
N LEU A 296 16.06 2.55 9.00
CA LEU A 296 14.71 2.84 8.53
C LEU A 296 14.63 4.28 7.98
N LYS A 297 14.37 4.40 6.68
CA LYS A 297 14.35 5.66 5.94
C LYS A 297 12.96 6.08 5.49
N TYR A 298 12.09 5.10 5.25
CA TYR A 298 10.72 5.33 4.80
C TYR A 298 9.75 4.68 5.78
N VAL A 299 8.75 5.45 6.21
CA VAL A 299 7.60 4.99 6.99
C VAL A 299 6.32 5.50 6.37
N GLY A 300 5.47 4.57 5.92
CA GLY A 300 4.09 4.80 5.52
C GLY A 300 3.15 4.25 6.59
N LEU A 301 2.22 5.08 7.04
CA LEU A 301 1.24 4.74 8.06
C LEU A 301 -0.15 5.03 7.49
N HIS A 302 -1.03 4.03 7.50
CA HIS A 302 -2.42 4.23 7.10
C HIS A 302 -3.40 3.99 8.24
N GLY A 303 -4.42 4.85 8.34
CA GLY A 303 -5.63 4.58 9.10
C GLY A 303 -5.54 4.83 10.60
N TRP A 304 -5.05 6.00 11.02
CA TRP A 304 -5.28 6.49 12.39
C TRP A 304 -6.53 7.34 12.42
N ASP A 305 -7.63 6.71 12.85
CA ASP A 305 -8.80 7.40 13.36
C ASP A 305 -8.51 7.71 14.84
N GLN A 306 -8.69 8.96 15.28
CA GLN A 306 -8.32 9.42 16.64
C GLN A 306 -9.27 8.87 17.72
N LEU A 307 -9.48 7.55 17.72
CA LEU A 307 -10.26 6.73 18.65
C LEU A 307 -11.58 7.41 19.09
N GLY A 308 -12.25 8.12 18.19
CA GLY A 308 -13.48 8.88 18.47
C GLY A 308 -13.63 10.16 17.65
N LYS A 309 -14.78 10.84 17.78
CA LYS A 309 -15.02 12.14 17.14
C LYS A 309 -13.89 13.12 17.52
N PHE A 310 -13.36 13.84 16.54
CA PHE A 310 -12.19 14.73 16.66
C PHE A 310 -12.22 15.72 17.85
N ALA A 311 -13.41 16.04 18.36
CA ALA A 311 -13.64 17.01 19.45
C ALA A 311 -14.18 16.40 20.78
N SER A 312 -14.19 15.07 20.95
CA SER A 312 -14.71 14.47 22.20
C SER A 312 -13.83 14.81 23.40
N ARG A 313 -14.37 15.51 24.40
CA ARG A 313 -13.73 15.84 25.69
C ARG A 313 -13.99 14.78 26.77
N SER A 314 -14.09 13.53 26.35
CA SER A 314 -14.42 12.40 27.21
C SER A 314 -13.30 12.13 28.24
N SER A 315 -13.66 11.97 29.51
CA SER A 315 -12.76 11.82 30.65
C SER A 315 -12.10 10.43 30.77
N THR A 316 -12.72 9.37 30.25
CA THR A 316 -12.17 7.99 30.21
C THR A 316 -11.44 7.73 28.90
N PHE A 317 -11.87 8.36 27.80
CA PHE A 317 -11.18 8.26 26.52
C PHE A 317 -9.91 9.12 26.46
N GLN A 318 -9.90 10.30 27.07
CA GLN A 318 -8.77 11.21 27.00
C GLN A 318 -7.45 10.61 27.52
N PRO A 319 -7.42 9.81 28.61
CA PRO A 319 -6.22 9.08 29.01
C PRO A 319 -5.72 8.08 27.97
N ILE A 320 -6.62 7.30 27.36
CA ILE A 320 -6.27 6.31 26.32
C ILE A 320 -5.70 7.03 25.09
N ARG A 321 -6.36 8.11 24.66
CA ARG A 321 -5.91 8.97 23.57
C ARG A 321 -4.55 9.60 23.88
N ALA A 322 -4.39 10.19 25.06
CA ALA A 322 -3.15 10.82 25.47
C ALA A 322 -1.99 9.81 25.54
N ASP A 323 -2.26 8.58 26.01
CA ASP A 323 -1.27 7.51 26.02
C ASP A 323 -0.88 7.07 24.60
N ALA A 324 -1.85 6.98 23.68
CA ALA A 324 -1.58 6.66 22.28
C ALA A 324 -0.77 7.77 21.59
N GLU A 325 -1.13 9.03 21.80
CA GLU A 325 -0.38 10.19 21.28
C GLU A 325 1.05 10.24 21.85
N SER A 326 1.24 9.93 23.13
CA SER A 326 2.57 9.79 23.73
C SER A 326 3.35 8.64 23.08
N ALA A 327 2.72 7.48 22.89
CA ALA A 327 3.36 6.32 22.29
C ALA A 327 3.75 6.55 20.81
N ILE A 328 2.93 7.31 20.05
CA ILE A 328 3.27 7.80 18.71
C ILE A 328 4.56 8.63 18.76
N ALA A 329 4.62 9.61 19.65
CA ALA A 329 5.78 10.48 19.80
C ALA A 329 7.05 9.69 20.15
N GLU A 330 6.97 8.76 21.11
CA GLU A 330 8.06 7.85 21.48
C GLU A 330 8.54 6.97 20.31
N CYS A 331 7.62 6.58 19.42
CA CYS A 331 7.93 5.78 18.24
C CYS A 331 8.77 6.57 17.24
N PHE A 332 8.38 7.81 16.93
CA PHE A 332 9.15 8.68 16.02
C PHE A 332 10.47 9.15 16.62
N GLU A 333 10.56 9.32 17.94
CA GLU A 333 11.83 9.54 18.64
C GLU A 333 12.86 8.44 18.33
N ALA A 334 12.40 7.19 18.20
CA ALA A 334 13.24 6.05 17.85
C ALA A 334 13.63 5.98 16.36
N MET A 335 13.22 6.94 15.53
CA MET A 335 13.51 6.99 14.08
C MET A 335 14.27 8.28 13.69
N PRO A 336 15.46 8.55 14.25
CA PRO A 336 16.18 9.81 14.02
C PRO A 336 16.68 9.99 12.58
N ASN A 337 16.65 8.93 11.77
CA ASN A 337 17.13 8.92 10.38
C ASN A 337 15.98 8.89 9.36
N LEU A 338 14.73 9.14 9.78
CA LEU A 338 13.58 9.08 8.88
C LEU A 338 13.67 10.15 7.79
N ILE A 339 13.68 9.73 6.52
CA ILE A 339 13.81 10.62 5.35
C ILE A 339 12.44 10.89 4.74
N THR A 340 11.58 9.88 4.70
CA THR A 340 10.26 9.97 4.07
C THR A 340 9.18 9.49 5.03
N LEU A 341 8.15 10.31 5.20
CA LEU A 341 6.96 9.99 5.96
C LEU A 341 5.72 10.09 5.07
N LYS A 342 4.96 9.00 4.99
CA LYS A 342 3.68 8.98 4.28
C LYS A 342 2.55 8.72 5.28
N LEU A 343 1.58 9.61 5.31
CA LEU A 343 0.40 9.56 6.17
C LEU A 343 -0.82 9.40 5.27
N VAL A 344 -1.47 8.24 5.30
CA VAL A 344 -2.67 7.96 4.50
C VAL A 344 -3.87 7.83 5.42
N ASP A 345 -4.92 8.61 5.21
CA ASP A 345 -6.14 8.56 6.02
C ASP A 345 -5.80 8.61 7.52
N PHE A 346 -4.89 9.53 7.87
CA PHE A 346 -4.26 9.62 9.17
C PHE A 346 -4.54 10.98 9.79
N ALA A 347 -5.22 10.99 10.94
CA ALA A 347 -5.56 12.21 11.66
C ALA A 347 -4.35 12.77 12.43
N ILE A 348 -4.07 14.06 12.27
CA ILE A 348 -2.92 14.69 12.95
C ILE A 348 -3.33 15.18 14.34
N GLY A 349 -2.67 14.66 15.37
CA GLY A 349 -2.92 14.98 16.77
C GLY A 349 -1.67 15.46 17.54
N PRO A 350 -1.79 15.72 18.86
CA PRO A 350 -0.69 16.22 19.69
C PRO A 350 0.58 15.36 19.67
N GLY A 351 0.44 14.04 19.57
CA GLY A 351 1.54 13.10 19.48
C GLY A 351 2.33 13.25 18.19
N LEU A 352 1.64 13.47 17.06
CA LEU A 352 2.32 13.80 15.80
C LEU A 352 2.99 15.18 15.82
N PHE A 353 2.43 16.16 16.52
CA PHE A 353 3.11 17.45 16.71
C PHE A 353 4.44 17.27 17.47
N ALA A 354 4.43 16.48 18.54
CA ALA A 354 5.64 16.11 19.26
C ALA A 354 6.61 15.32 18.37
N ALA A 355 6.10 14.35 17.62
CA ALA A 355 6.87 13.54 16.66
C ALA A 355 7.58 14.39 15.60
N GLY A 356 6.91 15.43 15.09
CA GLY A 356 7.47 16.36 14.11
C GLY A 356 8.83 16.92 14.54
N ARG A 357 8.99 17.22 15.84
CA ARG A 357 10.27 17.74 16.39
C ARG A 357 11.40 16.70 16.35
N TYR A 358 11.08 15.42 16.52
CA TYR A 358 12.08 14.35 16.51
C TYR A 358 12.60 14.08 15.10
N ILE A 359 11.72 14.12 14.10
CA ILE A 359 12.10 13.84 12.69
C ILE A 359 12.63 15.07 11.96
N ALA A 360 12.56 16.27 12.56
CA ALA A 360 12.84 17.53 11.88
C ALA A 360 14.25 17.64 11.28
N LYS A 361 15.22 16.91 11.85
CA LYS A 361 16.60 16.91 11.38
C LYS A 361 16.79 16.07 10.10
N SER A 362 16.05 14.98 9.96
CA SER A 362 16.25 13.98 8.91
C SER A 362 15.23 14.06 7.78
N ILE A 363 14.01 14.52 8.06
CA ILE A 363 12.90 14.46 7.12
C ILE A 363 13.14 15.32 5.88
N CYS A 364 12.90 14.71 4.71
CA CYS A 364 13.03 15.33 3.40
C CYS A 364 11.68 15.39 2.69
N ASP A 365 10.89 14.32 2.79
CA ASP A 365 9.65 14.17 2.05
C ASP A 365 8.50 13.79 2.99
N ILE A 366 7.40 14.54 2.90
CA ILE A 366 6.14 14.24 3.62
C ILE A 366 5.00 14.14 2.61
N ASP A 367 4.36 12.98 2.54
CA ASP A 367 3.16 12.76 1.73
C ASP A 367 1.94 12.58 2.65
N ILE A 368 0.95 13.45 2.55
CA ILE A 368 -0.33 13.35 3.28
C ILE A 368 -1.44 13.07 2.27
N ILE A 369 -2.13 11.94 2.43
CA ILE A 369 -3.11 11.44 1.47
C ILE A 369 -4.43 11.19 2.18
N PHE A 370 -5.49 11.87 1.75
CA PHE A 370 -6.85 11.62 2.21
C PHE A 370 -7.68 11.00 1.08
N SER A 371 -8.12 9.77 1.28
CA SER A 371 -8.90 8.98 0.34
C SER A 371 -10.40 9.24 0.48
N LYS A 372 -11.19 8.64 -0.42
CA LYS A 372 -12.66 8.66 -0.31
C LYS A 372 -13.17 8.01 0.97
N TYR A 373 -12.42 7.08 1.56
CA TYR A 373 -12.87 6.33 2.74
C TYR A 373 -12.90 7.19 3.99
N PHE A 374 -12.05 8.22 4.04
CA PHE A 374 -12.02 9.14 5.16
C PHE A 374 -13.22 10.09 5.17
N LEU A 375 -13.88 10.28 4.02
CA LEU A 375 -15.06 11.14 3.90
C LEU A 375 -16.24 10.67 4.76
N LYS A 376 -16.35 9.37 5.04
CA LYS A 376 -17.44 8.82 5.85
C LYS A 376 -17.41 9.30 7.31
N TYR A 377 -16.25 9.79 7.77
CA TYR A 377 -16.07 10.33 9.12
C TYR A 377 -16.34 11.83 9.21
N LEU A 378 -16.59 12.50 8.07
CA LEU A 378 -16.85 13.93 8.00
C LEU A 378 -18.35 14.17 7.88
N ASN A 379 -18.99 14.53 9.00
CA ASN A 379 -20.42 14.82 9.06
C ASN A 379 -20.69 16.33 9.05
N GLU A 380 -19.81 17.10 9.68
CA GLU A 380 -19.97 18.53 9.87
C GLU A 380 -18.80 19.34 9.30
N GLN A 381 -19.00 20.64 9.11
CA GLN A 381 -17.94 21.56 8.67
C GLN A 381 -16.77 21.61 9.67
N ALA A 382 -17.06 21.46 10.96
CA ALA A 382 -16.03 21.37 11.99
C ALA A 382 -15.11 20.17 11.78
N ASP A 383 -15.63 19.02 11.32
CA ASP A 383 -14.81 17.81 11.09
C ASP A 383 -13.75 18.05 10.00
N VAL A 384 -14.09 18.84 8.98
CA VAL A 384 -13.14 19.24 7.92
C VAL A 384 -11.97 20.01 8.52
N TRP A 385 -12.24 20.95 9.43
CA TRP A 385 -11.19 21.71 10.13
C TRP A 385 -10.34 20.81 11.03
N HIS A 386 -10.96 19.95 11.83
CA HIS A 386 -10.20 19.08 12.74
C HIS A 386 -9.30 18.10 11.99
N LEU A 387 -9.67 17.71 10.76
CA LEU A 387 -8.85 16.86 9.93
C LEU A 387 -7.68 17.61 9.29
N VAL A 388 -7.97 18.78 8.72
CA VAL A 388 -7.07 19.46 7.78
C VAL A 388 -6.30 20.60 8.45
N GLY A 389 -6.88 21.29 9.42
CA GLY A 389 -6.27 22.39 10.17
C GLY A 389 -4.93 22.02 10.81
N PRO A 390 -4.86 20.92 11.60
CA PRO A 390 -3.63 20.45 12.25
C PRO A 390 -2.42 20.19 11.33
N ILE A 391 -2.63 20.04 10.02
CA ILE A 391 -1.54 19.82 9.06
C ILE A 391 -0.52 20.95 9.12
N LYS A 392 -0.99 22.19 9.28
CA LYS A 392 -0.14 23.37 9.31
C LYS A 392 0.90 23.28 10.43
N GLU A 393 0.46 23.07 11.66
CA GLU A 393 1.29 23.03 12.86
C GLU A 393 2.26 21.84 12.83
N PHE A 394 1.78 20.70 12.33
CA PHE A 394 2.63 19.52 12.16
C PHE A 394 3.78 19.79 11.18
N LEU A 395 3.50 20.34 10.00
CA LEU A 395 4.52 20.64 9.01
C LEU A 395 5.51 21.71 9.49
N GLN A 396 5.06 22.68 10.29
CA GLN A 396 5.96 23.64 10.95
C GLN A 396 6.95 22.95 11.88
N CYS A 397 6.47 21.99 12.68
CA CYS A 397 7.33 21.22 13.58
C CYS A 397 8.30 20.32 12.79
N ALA A 398 7.78 19.61 11.78
CA ALA A 398 8.56 18.67 10.98
C ALA A 398 9.61 19.35 10.10
N PHE A 399 9.38 20.59 9.64
CA PHE A 399 10.36 21.33 8.84
C PHE A 399 11.01 22.50 9.60
N ALA A 400 10.97 22.48 10.93
CA ALA A 400 11.48 23.56 11.77
C ALA A 400 12.98 23.85 11.54
N VAL A 401 13.77 22.79 11.33
CA VAL A 401 15.22 22.88 11.12
C VAL A 401 15.53 23.34 9.70
N GLU A 402 16.37 24.37 9.59
CA GLU A 402 16.88 24.87 8.30
C GLU A 402 17.96 23.93 7.76
N ARG A 403 17.92 23.67 6.46
CA ARG A 403 18.95 22.91 5.76
C ARG A 403 19.76 23.82 4.84
N LEU A 404 21.00 23.41 4.59
CA LEU A 404 21.91 24.07 3.67
C LEU A 404 21.29 24.16 2.26
N GLN A 405 21.67 25.20 1.52
CA GLN A 405 21.23 25.39 0.13
C GLN A 405 21.65 24.19 -0.73
N GLY A 406 20.65 23.48 -1.29
CA GLY A 406 20.86 22.34 -2.19
C GLY A 406 19.94 21.14 -1.89
N ASP A 407 19.51 20.98 -0.65
CA ASP A 407 18.58 19.91 -0.25
C ASP A 407 17.14 20.36 -0.50
N THR A 408 16.56 19.96 -1.64
CA THR A 408 15.15 20.18 -1.93
C THR A 408 14.29 19.24 -1.08
N ARG A 409 13.53 19.80 -0.14
CA ARG A 409 12.52 19.07 0.62
C ARG A 409 11.16 19.16 -0.08
N THR A 410 10.34 18.12 0.03
CA THR A 410 9.00 18.12 -0.58
C THR A 410 7.90 17.79 0.42
N CYS A 411 6.75 18.42 0.22
CA CYS A 411 5.52 18.09 0.93
C CYS A 411 4.40 17.94 -0.10
N SER A 412 3.81 16.75 -0.20
CA SER A 412 2.68 16.50 -1.08
C SER A 412 1.41 16.32 -0.27
N ILE A 413 0.33 17.00 -0.67
CA ILE A 413 -0.98 16.83 -0.04
C ILE A 413 -1.98 16.42 -1.10
N CYS A 414 -2.48 15.20 -0.98
CA CYS A 414 -3.39 14.58 -1.92
C CYS A 414 -4.79 14.51 -1.29
N LEU A 415 -5.72 15.34 -1.75
CA LEU A 415 -7.10 15.30 -1.30
C LEU A 415 -7.98 14.57 -2.32
N HIS A 416 -8.79 13.61 -1.89
CA HIS A 416 -9.89 13.11 -2.70
C HIS A 416 -10.74 14.30 -3.23
N PRO A 417 -11.23 14.26 -4.49
CA PRO A 417 -12.00 15.36 -5.08
C PRO A 417 -13.13 15.87 -4.17
N ASP A 418 -13.93 14.98 -3.60
CA ASP A 418 -15.03 15.38 -2.71
C ASP A 418 -14.53 16.06 -1.42
N LEU A 419 -13.37 15.66 -0.89
CA LEU A 419 -12.78 16.32 0.29
C LEU A 419 -12.27 17.71 -0.10
N LYS A 420 -11.63 17.81 -1.27
CA LYS A 420 -11.18 19.09 -1.82
C LYS A 420 -12.35 20.06 -1.96
N ASP A 421 -13.49 19.58 -2.47
CA ASP A 421 -14.69 20.40 -2.60
C ASP A 421 -15.23 20.83 -1.23
N ARG A 422 -15.28 19.92 -0.25
CA ARG A 422 -15.66 20.23 1.13
C ARG A 422 -14.73 21.26 1.79
N VAL A 423 -13.42 21.15 1.58
CA VAL A 423 -12.43 22.13 2.06
C VAL A 423 -12.67 23.50 1.42
N ASN A 424 -12.88 23.55 0.10
CA ASN A 424 -13.07 24.81 -0.63
C ASN A 424 -14.35 25.57 -0.23
N ILE A 425 -15.42 24.86 0.15
CA ILE A 425 -16.68 25.49 0.59
C ILE A 425 -16.71 25.78 2.10
N SER A 426 -15.74 25.27 2.85
CA SER A 426 -15.74 25.36 4.31
C SER A 426 -15.50 26.79 4.78
N ILE A 427 -16.22 27.18 5.83
CA ILE A 427 -16.11 28.53 6.42
C ILE A 427 -14.68 28.83 6.92
N PHE A 428 -13.92 27.80 7.30
CA PHE A 428 -12.57 27.94 7.85
C PHE A 428 -11.51 28.25 6.79
N PHE A 429 -11.79 28.00 5.51
CA PHE A 429 -10.84 28.20 4.41
C PHE A 429 -11.32 29.26 3.40
N LYS A 430 -12.27 30.12 3.81
CA LYS A 430 -12.78 31.22 2.96
C LYS A 430 -11.78 32.35 2.77
N GLU A 431 -11.00 32.66 3.80
CA GLU A 431 -10.05 33.78 3.81
C GLU A 431 -8.64 33.38 3.34
N GLU A 432 -8.24 32.15 3.63
CA GLU A 432 -6.95 31.58 3.26
C GLU A 432 -7.17 30.15 2.76
N SER A 433 -6.73 29.84 1.53
CA SER A 433 -6.83 28.48 1.02
C SER A 433 -5.91 27.55 1.82
N LEU A 434 -6.24 26.25 1.89
CA LEU A 434 -5.36 25.25 2.52
C LEU A 434 -3.93 25.31 1.96
N VAL A 435 -3.81 25.59 0.67
CA VAL A 435 -2.53 25.68 -0.04
C VAL A 435 -1.70 26.82 0.51
N ASP A 436 -2.32 28.00 0.58
CA ASP A 436 -1.66 29.23 1.02
C ASP A 436 -1.28 29.12 2.49
N MET A 437 -2.18 28.57 3.31
CA MET A 437 -1.95 28.29 4.73
C MET A 437 -0.70 27.43 4.94
N ILE A 438 -0.53 26.38 4.14
CA ILE A 438 0.60 25.46 4.27
C ILE A 438 1.88 26.06 3.70
N GLN A 439 1.81 26.71 2.54
CA GLN A 439 2.95 27.42 1.96
C GLN A 439 3.46 28.53 2.88
N SER A 440 2.55 29.28 3.50
CA SER A 440 2.86 30.29 4.50
C SER A 440 3.55 29.68 5.72
N ALA A 441 3.05 28.55 6.20
CA ALA A 441 3.57 27.87 7.39
C ALA A 441 5.01 27.39 7.24
N ILE A 442 5.41 26.95 6.04
CA ILE A 442 6.77 26.45 5.75
C ILE A 442 7.62 27.44 4.94
N LYS A 443 7.16 28.69 4.83
CA LYS A 443 7.87 29.76 4.11
C LYS A 443 9.27 29.95 4.69
N GLY A 444 10.27 30.03 3.81
CA GLY A 444 11.68 30.17 4.20
C GLY A 444 12.36 28.85 4.59
N LYS A 445 11.66 27.70 4.59
CA LYS A 445 12.24 26.39 4.94
C LYS A 445 12.73 25.58 3.73
N ASN A 446 12.85 26.16 2.53
CA ASN A 446 13.25 25.44 1.31
C ASN A 446 12.46 24.13 1.06
N VAL A 447 11.13 24.20 1.26
CA VAL A 447 10.22 23.08 1.03
C VAL A 447 9.34 23.39 -0.18
N THR A 448 9.25 22.46 -1.12
CA THR A 448 8.31 22.54 -2.24
C THR A 448 7.00 21.88 -1.87
N VAL A 449 5.91 22.65 -1.82
CA VAL A 449 4.55 22.12 -1.61
C VAL A 449 3.96 21.70 -2.95
N LYS A 450 3.49 20.45 -3.03
CA LYS A 450 2.80 19.88 -4.18
C LYS A 450 1.36 19.52 -3.80
N LEU A 451 0.44 19.84 -4.70
CA LEU A 451 -0.95 19.41 -4.62
C LEU A 451 -1.24 18.56 -5.86
N PRO A 452 -0.68 17.34 -5.92
CA PRO A 452 -0.90 16.48 -7.05
C PRO A 452 -2.40 16.21 -7.20
N LYS A 453 -2.84 16.00 -8.44
CA LYS A 453 -4.19 15.47 -8.68
C LYS A 453 -4.32 14.15 -7.94
N TYR A 454 -5.46 13.95 -7.28
CA TYR A 454 -5.79 12.65 -6.69
C TYR A 454 -5.84 11.63 -7.82
N LEU A 455 -4.81 10.79 -7.91
CA LEU A 455 -4.80 9.64 -8.79
C LEU A 455 -5.46 8.52 -8.01
N TYR A 456 -6.71 8.22 -8.35
CA TYR A 456 -7.42 7.06 -7.82
C TYR A 456 -6.59 5.81 -8.17
N GLN A 457 -5.91 5.22 -7.18
CA GLN A 457 -5.09 4.04 -7.40
C GLN A 457 -5.98 2.80 -7.51
N ASN A 458 -6.60 2.59 -8.66
CA ASN A 458 -6.99 1.27 -9.16
C ASN A 458 -6.31 1.04 -10.52
N THR A 459 -4.98 0.75 -10.53
CA THR A 459 -4.15 0.28 -11.68
C THR A 459 -4.10 1.23 -12.93
N ILE A 460 -3.08 1.38 -13.77
CA ILE A 460 -2.16 0.48 -14.49
C ILE A 460 -0.96 1.31 -15.01
N ALA A 461 0.26 0.78 -14.86
CA ALA A 461 1.39 0.75 -15.82
C ALA A 461 2.75 0.84 -15.09
N PRO A 462 3.72 -0.04 -15.39
CA PRO A 462 5.05 0.02 -14.80
C PRO A 462 5.75 1.28 -15.34
N THR A 463 6.07 2.23 -14.46
CA THR A 463 7.10 3.21 -14.81
C THR A 463 8.42 2.44 -14.91
N THR A 464 8.95 2.35 -16.12
CA THR A 464 10.33 1.96 -16.37
C THR A 464 11.25 2.80 -15.47
N PRO A 465 12.30 2.19 -14.87
CA PRO A 465 13.30 2.98 -14.16
C PRO A 465 13.98 3.92 -15.18
N PRO A 466 14.32 5.16 -14.79
CA PRO A 466 15.06 6.04 -15.68
C PRO A 466 16.44 5.42 -16.00
N PRO A 467 16.91 5.50 -17.26
CA PRO A 467 18.29 5.14 -17.55
C PRO A 467 19.24 6.14 -16.85
N PRO A 468 20.42 5.69 -16.42
CA PRO A 468 21.41 6.59 -15.84
C PRO A 468 22.10 7.39 -16.95
N SER A 469 22.34 8.69 -16.69
CA SER A 469 23.06 9.69 -17.51
C SER A 469 22.35 10.12 -18.82
N GLU A 470 22.32 11.37 -19.26
CA GLU A 470 23.37 12.40 -19.30
C GLU A 470 22.79 13.82 -19.26
N ALA A 471 23.60 14.73 -18.72
CA ALA A 471 23.46 16.16 -18.88
C ALA A 471 23.67 16.57 -20.36
N GLY A 472 22.89 17.54 -20.86
CA GLY A 472 23.34 18.41 -21.95
C GLY A 472 22.38 18.66 -23.10
N LYS A 473 21.78 19.86 -23.08
CA LYS A 473 21.52 20.76 -24.22
C LYS A 473 20.56 20.33 -25.36
N PHE A 474 19.38 20.98 -25.31
CA PHE A 474 18.57 21.58 -26.39
C PHE A 474 18.31 20.86 -27.73
N GLY A 475 17.00 20.68 -28.01
CA GLY A 475 16.35 21.28 -29.18
C GLY A 475 16.16 20.42 -30.44
N ASN A 476 14.97 19.86 -30.62
CA ASN A 476 14.08 20.21 -31.73
C ASN A 476 12.74 19.45 -31.67
N GLN A 477 11.67 20.19 -31.95
CA GLN A 477 10.30 19.72 -32.04
C GLN A 477 10.10 18.78 -33.23
N VAL A 478 9.34 17.69 -33.03
CA VAL A 478 8.36 17.21 -34.02
C VAL A 478 7.12 16.70 -33.26
N LYS A 479 6.02 17.43 -33.42
CA LYS A 479 4.65 16.99 -33.15
C LYS A 479 4.20 16.09 -34.30
N ILE A 480 3.64 14.93 -34.01
CA ILE A 480 2.62 14.30 -34.88
C ILE A 480 1.52 13.73 -33.97
N VAL A 481 0.28 14.15 -34.25
CA VAL A 481 -0.98 13.71 -33.65
C VAL A 481 -1.91 13.27 -34.78
N PHE A 482 -2.89 12.43 -34.41
CA PHE A 482 -4.09 11.92 -35.11
C PHE A 482 -3.91 10.51 -35.70
N VAL A 483 -4.78 9.54 -35.38
CA VAL A 483 -6.18 9.48 -35.84
C VAL A 483 -7.21 9.03 -34.78
N GLN A 484 -8.37 9.66 -34.94
CA GLN A 484 -9.70 9.55 -34.35
C GLN A 484 -10.54 8.42 -34.99
N VAL A 485 -11.40 7.73 -34.24
CA VAL A 485 -12.67 7.18 -34.77
C VAL A 485 -13.79 7.49 -33.77
N VAL A 486 -14.84 8.10 -34.30
CA VAL A 486 -16.04 8.61 -33.63
C VAL A 486 -17.25 7.85 -34.20
N VAL A 487 -18.03 7.28 -33.27
CA VAL A 487 -19.51 7.19 -33.20
C VAL A 487 -20.31 6.27 -34.14
N SER A 488 -21.23 5.50 -33.53
CA SER A 488 -22.65 5.61 -33.86
C SER A 488 -23.54 5.40 -32.63
N VAL A 489 -24.31 6.43 -32.30
CA VAL A 489 -25.48 6.42 -31.40
C VAL A 489 -26.71 6.16 -32.27
N ILE A 490 -27.59 5.24 -31.87
CA ILE A 490 -29.00 5.29 -32.27
C ILE A 490 -29.86 5.29 -31.01
N THR A 491 -30.52 6.42 -30.80
CA THR A 491 -31.64 6.68 -29.90
C THR A 491 -32.87 5.85 -30.27
N SER A 492 -33.60 5.39 -29.27
CA SER A 492 -35.05 5.15 -29.37
C SER A 492 -35.68 5.33 -27.99
N CYS A 493 -36.22 6.52 -27.75
CA CYS A 493 -37.24 6.74 -26.73
C CYS A 493 -38.57 6.21 -27.25
N VAL A 494 -39.24 5.33 -26.49
CA VAL A 494 -40.70 5.20 -26.54
C VAL A 494 -41.21 5.10 -25.09
N ASN A 495 -41.81 6.20 -24.65
CA ASN A 495 -42.77 6.21 -23.54
C ASN A 495 -44.00 5.41 -23.95
N ILE A 496 -44.42 4.43 -23.15
CA ILE A 496 -45.84 4.13 -22.93
C ILE A 496 -46.03 3.85 -21.44
N SER A 497 -46.66 4.82 -20.77
CA SER A 497 -47.47 4.60 -19.58
C SER A 497 -48.82 4.01 -20.01
N ALA A 498 -49.33 3.05 -19.23
CA ALA A 498 -50.74 2.66 -19.00
C ALA A 498 -50.98 1.14 -19.06
N LYS A 499 -50.85 0.46 -17.91
CA LYS A 499 -51.95 -0.13 -17.14
C LYS A 499 -51.43 -0.82 -15.88
#